data_AF-A0A2X1QFP9-F1
#
_entry.id   AF-A0A2X1QFP9-F1
#
_cell.length_a   1.000
_cell.length_b   1.000
_cell.length_c   1.000
_cell.angle_alpha   90.00
_cell.angle_beta   90.00
_cell.angle_gamma   90.00
#
_symmetry.space_group_name_H-M   'P 1'
#
loop_
_entity.id
_entity.type
_entity.pdbx_description
1 polymer ?
#
loop_
_entity_poly.entity_id
_entity_poly.type
_entity_poly.pdbx_seq_one_letter_code
_entity_poly.pdbx_strand_id
1 'polypeptide(L)'
;MFIARVSRGRTIREFVTGVLFVPAGFTLMWMTVFGNSAIYLIMNQGATDLANTVQQDVALALFNFLEHFPFSSVLSFIAMAMVIVFFVTSADSGAMVVDTLASGGVANTPVWQRIFWASLMGIVAIALLLAGG
;
A
#
# COMPACT_ATOMS: atom_id res chain seq x y z
N MET A 1 -14.58 -6.61 7.88
CA MET A 1 -14.38 -7.20 9.22
C MET A 1 -13.56 -6.33 10.17
N PHE A 2 -12.44 -5.74 9.75
CA PHE A 2 -11.55 -4.94 10.61
C PHE A 2 -12.21 -3.71 11.26
N ILE A 3 -12.80 -2.82 10.46
CA ILE A 3 -13.39 -1.56 10.95
C ILE A 3 -14.60 -1.83 11.86
N ALA A 4 -15.39 -2.85 11.56
CA ALA A 4 -16.52 -3.28 12.40
C ALA A 4 -16.08 -3.82 13.77
N ARG A 5 -14.93 -4.53 13.85
CA ARG A 5 -14.38 -5.03 15.12
C ARG A 5 -13.80 -3.92 15.99
N VAL A 6 -13.14 -2.93 15.40
CA VAL A 6 -12.50 -1.80 16.12
C VAL A 6 -13.52 -0.74 16.56
N SER A 7 -14.72 -0.71 15.95
CA SER A 7 -15.74 0.31 16.23
C SER A 7 -16.82 -0.12 17.23
N ARG A 8 -16.58 -1.19 18.00
CA ARG A 8 -17.56 -1.72 18.97
C ARG A 8 -17.86 -0.67 20.05
N GLY A 9 -19.13 -0.28 20.18
CA GLY A 9 -19.60 0.68 21.18
C GLY A 9 -19.69 2.15 20.72
N ARG A 10 -19.40 2.45 19.44
CA ARG A 10 -19.60 3.80 18.86
C ARG A 10 -20.99 3.98 18.27
N THR A 11 -21.51 5.21 18.25
CA THR A 11 -22.75 5.51 17.53
C THR A 11 -22.54 5.43 16.01
N ILE A 12 -23.61 5.18 15.26
CA ILE A 12 -23.55 5.12 13.79
C ILE A 12 -22.99 6.45 13.23
N ARG A 13 -23.36 7.59 13.81
CA ARG A 13 -22.88 8.90 13.36
C ARG A 13 -21.38 9.06 13.58
N GLU A 14 -20.86 8.70 14.74
CA GLU A 14 -19.42 8.74 15.02
C GLU A 14 -18.63 7.77 14.14
N PHE A 15 -19.20 6.58 13.89
CA PHE A 15 -18.61 5.59 12.99
C PHE A 15 -18.48 6.13 11.57
N VAL A 16 -19.59 6.61 10.98
CA VAL A 16 -19.61 7.11 9.60
C VAL A 16 -18.69 8.31 9.44
N THR A 17 -18.76 9.28 10.35
CA THR A 17 -17.88 10.46 10.32
C THR A 17 -16.41 10.06 10.46
N GLY A 18 -16.06 9.19 11.40
CA GLY A 18 -14.67 8.77 11.60
C GLY A 18 -14.11 8.00 10.39
N VAL A 19 -14.87 7.06 9.83
CA VAL A 19 -14.43 6.23 8.71
C VAL A 19 -14.32 7.02 7.41
N LEU A 20 -15.10 8.09 7.24
CA LEU A 20 -15.00 8.94 6.06
C LEU A 20 -13.89 9.99 6.20
N PHE A 21 -13.90 10.79 7.28
CA PHE A 21 -13.03 11.96 7.38
C PHE A 21 -11.58 11.61 7.72
N VAL A 22 -11.32 10.57 8.52
CA VAL A 22 -9.94 10.24 8.91
C VAL A 22 -9.12 9.72 7.72
N PRO A 23 -9.57 8.72 6.94
CA PRO A 23 -8.84 8.28 5.76
C PRO A 23 -8.77 9.35 4.68
N ALA A 24 -9.86 10.09 4.45
CA ALA A 24 -9.86 11.18 3.47
C ALA A 24 -8.84 12.27 3.83
N GLY A 25 -8.82 12.71 5.09
CA GLY A 25 -7.87 13.71 5.58
C GLY A 25 -6.41 13.25 5.46
N PHE A 26 -6.15 11.98 5.77
CA PHE A 26 -4.81 11.40 5.58
C PHE A 26 -4.41 11.36 4.10
N THR A 27 -5.29 10.90 3.21
CA THR A 27 -5.03 10.87 1.76
C THR A 27 -4.80 12.28 1.21
N LEU A 28 -5.59 13.26 1.64
CA LEU A 28 -5.40 14.66 1.25
C LEU A 28 -4.03 15.17 1.70
N MET A 29 -3.69 14.97 2.98
CA MET A 29 -2.39 15.37 3.53
C MET A 29 -1.24 14.73 2.74
N TRP A 30 -1.34 13.43 2.46
CA TRP A 30 -0.33 12.70 1.70
C TRP A 30 -0.16 13.25 0.28
N MET A 31 -1.27 13.45 -0.43
CA MET A 31 -1.25 14.00 -1.80
C MET A 31 -0.76 15.45 -1.84
N THR A 32 -1.08 16.25 -0.84
CA THR A 32 -0.56 17.62 -0.73
C THR A 32 0.95 17.61 -0.49
N VAL A 33 1.48 16.74 0.37
CA VAL A 33 2.93 16.73 0.66
C VAL A 33 3.71 16.13 -0.52
N PHE A 34 3.39 14.91 -0.95
CA PHE A 34 4.18 14.21 -1.96
C PHE A 34 3.80 14.64 -3.39
N GLY A 35 2.49 14.69 -3.68
CA GLY A 35 1.99 15.03 -5.01
C GLY A 35 2.35 16.47 -5.42
N ASN A 36 2.06 17.45 -4.55
CA ASN A 36 2.40 18.84 -4.86
C ASN A 36 3.92 19.06 -4.95
N SER A 37 4.72 18.38 -4.11
CA SER A 37 6.18 18.45 -4.20
C SER A 37 6.69 17.89 -5.53
N ALA A 38 6.17 16.74 -5.98
CA ALA A 38 6.55 16.16 -7.26
C ALA A 38 6.20 17.09 -8.44
N ILE A 39 5.00 17.68 -8.42
CA ILE A 39 4.57 18.66 -9.44
C ILE A 39 5.48 19.90 -9.40
N TYR A 40 5.80 20.40 -8.21
CA TYR A 40 6.70 21.56 -8.05
C TYR A 40 8.10 21.28 -8.61
N LEU A 41 8.66 20.09 -8.36
CA LEU A 41 9.96 19.67 -8.91
C LEU A 41 9.94 19.65 -10.44
N ILE A 42 8.90 19.07 -11.03
CA ILE A 42 8.75 18.97 -12.50
C ILE A 42 8.58 20.35 -13.13
N MET A 43 7.67 21.17 -12.59
CA MET A 43 7.28 22.45 -13.20
C MET A 43 8.28 23.58 -12.93
N ASN A 44 8.87 23.64 -11.74
CA ASN A 44 9.67 24.80 -11.30
C ASN A 44 11.18 24.52 -11.20
N GLN A 45 11.58 23.26 -11.00
CA GLN A 45 12.99 22.87 -10.91
C GLN A 45 13.49 22.12 -12.15
N GLY A 46 12.63 21.90 -13.14
CA GLY A 46 13.00 21.27 -14.41
C GLY A 46 13.33 19.78 -14.29
N ALA A 47 12.78 19.08 -13.29
CA ALA A 47 12.95 17.63 -13.11
C ALA A 47 12.14 16.83 -14.16
N THR A 48 12.48 16.99 -15.44
CA THR A 48 11.81 16.29 -16.55
C THR A 48 12.02 14.79 -16.49
N ASP A 49 13.13 14.35 -15.88
CA ASP A 49 13.45 12.94 -15.70
C ASP A 49 12.41 12.24 -14.80
N LEU A 50 11.96 12.90 -13.73
CA LEU A 50 10.89 12.40 -12.88
C LEU A 50 9.58 12.20 -13.65
N ALA A 51 9.23 13.13 -14.54
CA ALA A 51 8.03 13.01 -15.36
C ALA A 51 8.12 11.85 -16.38
N ASN A 52 9.33 11.55 -16.87
CA ASN A 52 9.56 10.42 -17.77
C ASN A 52 9.52 9.10 -16.99
N THR A 53 10.15 9.02 -15.82
CA THR A 53 10.15 7.82 -14.97
C THR A 53 8.73 7.46 -14.55
N VAL A 54 7.90 8.44 -14.15
CA VAL A 54 6.49 8.20 -13.79
C VAL A 54 5.69 7.58 -14.94
N GLN A 55 5.97 7.97 -16.20
CA GLN A 55 5.29 7.42 -17.37
C GLN A 55 5.78 6.02 -17.76
N GLN A 56 7.05 5.73 -17.51
CA GLN A 56 7.65 4.43 -17.86
C GLN A 56 7.39 3.37 -16.79
N ASP A 57 7.61 3.71 -15.53
CA ASP A 57 7.46 2.79 -14.41
C ASP A 57 7.10 3.54 -13.12
N VAL A 58 5.84 3.39 -12.71
CA VAL A 58 5.30 3.98 -11.48
C VAL A 58 6.01 3.42 -10.24
N ALA A 59 6.55 2.19 -10.29
CA ALA A 59 7.29 1.61 -9.17
C ALA A 59 8.63 2.34 -8.92
N LEU A 60 9.25 2.87 -9.97
CA LEU A 60 10.51 3.63 -9.86
C LEU A 60 10.29 5.11 -9.51
N ALA A 61 9.09 5.64 -9.78
CA ALA A 61 8.76 7.05 -9.56
C ALA A 61 9.05 7.54 -8.13
N LEU A 62 8.73 6.74 -7.11
CA LEU A 62 8.97 7.12 -5.71
C LEU A 62 10.46 7.27 -5.42
N PHE A 63 11.29 6.35 -5.94
CA PHE A 63 12.73 6.37 -5.69
C PHE A 63 13.40 7.53 -6.42
N ASN A 64 13.02 7.77 -7.67
CA ASN A 64 13.51 8.93 -8.42
C ASN A 64 13.06 10.26 -7.79
N PHE A 65 11.84 10.33 -7.25
CA PHE A 65 11.41 11.50 -6.47
C PHE A 65 12.30 11.74 -5.24
N LEU A 66 12.68 10.69 -4.52
CA LEU A 66 13.55 10.80 -3.33
C LEU A 66 14.98 11.22 -3.66
N GLU A 67 15.46 11.00 -4.89
CA GLU A 67 16.78 11.44 -5.36
C GLU A 67 16.92 12.97 -5.38
N HIS A 68 15.82 13.70 -5.49
CA HIS A 68 15.82 15.17 -5.44
C HIS A 68 15.98 15.74 -4.02
N PHE A 69 16.00 14.90 -2.98
CA PHE A 69 16.14 15.33 -1.60
C PHE A 69 17.52 14.94 -1.01
N PRO A 70 18.04 15.72 -0.05
CA PRO A 70 19.26 15.34 0.66
C PRO A 70 19.05 14.00 1.39
N PHE A 71 20.11 13.19 1.48
CA PHE A 71 20.07 11.83 2.06
C PHE A 71 19.19 10.83 1.30
N SER A 72 19.02 11.02 -0.02
CA SER A 72 18.23 10.14 -0.89
C SER A 72 18.50 8.65 -0.69
N SER A 73 19.76 8.22 -0.57
CA SER A 73 20.09 6.80 -0.35
C SER A 73 19.49 6.23 0.93
N VAL A 74 19.47 7.00 2.01
CA VAL A 74 18.86 6.58 3.29
C VAL A 74 17.34 6.56 3.19
N LEU A 75 16.76 7.60 2.58
CA LEU A 75 15.31 7.68 2.36
C LEU A 75 14.80 6.55 1.47
N SER A 76 15.50 6.24 0.37
CA SER A 76 15.19 5.13 -0.54
C SER A 76 15.30 3.78 0.16
N PHE A 77 16.31 3.59 1.02
CA PHE A 77 16.42 2.37 1.83
C PHE A 77 15.23 2.21 2.79
N ILE A 78 14.86 3.29 3.49
CA ILE A 78 13.68 3.28 4.39
C ILE A 78 12.40 3.01 3.59
N ALA A 79 12.21 3.67 2.46
CA ALA A 79 11.05 3.48 1.60
C ALA A 79 10.95 2.02 1.13
N MET A 80 12.07 1.42 0.69
CA MET A 80 12.12 0.02 0.31
C MET A 80 11.74 -0.92 1.47
N ALA A 81 12.29 -0.68 2.66
CA ALA A 81 11.94 -1.47 3.85
C ALA A 81 10.45 -1.33 4.19
N MET A 82 9.88 -0.13 4.09
CA MET A 82 8.45 0.09 4.29
C MET A 82 7.59 -0.66 3.26
N VAL A 83 7.96 -0.61 1.98
CA VAL A 83 7.26 -1.36 0.92
C VAL A 83 7.24 -2.85 1.23
N ILE A 84 8.37 -3.43 1.66
CA ILE A 84 8.46 -4.85 2.04
C ILE A 84 7.55 -5.14 3.23
N VAL A 85 7.62 -4.35 4.30
CA VAL A 85 6.81 -4.55 5.51
C VAL A 85 5.32 -4.45 5.18
N PHE A 86 4.91 -3.45 4.41
CA PHE A 86 3.52 -3.30 3.98
C PHE A 86 3.07 -4.45 3.10
N PHE A 87 3.91 -4.91 2.18
CA PHE A 87 3.61 -6.05 1.32
C PHE A 87 3.41 -7.33 2.13
N VAL A 88 4.35 -7.66 3.03
CA VAL A 88 4.28 -8.86 3.87
C VAL A 88 3.05 -8.80 4.79
N THR A 89 2.81 -7.67 5.45
CA THR A 89 1.68 -7.51 6.38
C THR A 89 0.33 -7.59 5.65
N SER A 90 0.24 -7.00 4.46
CA SER A 90 -0.98 -7.04 3.63
C SER A 90 -1.23 -8.43 3.07
N ALA A 91 -0.18 -9.13 2.62
CA ALA A 91 -0.26 -10.50 2.13
C ALA A 91 -0.71 -11.48 3.23
N ASP A 92 -0.15 -11.37 4.44
CA ASP A 92 -0.56 -12.20 5.59
C ASP A 92 -2.03 -11.94 5.98
N SER A 93 -2.44 -10.67 6.05
CA SER A 93 -3.82 -10.28 6.33
C SER A 93 -4.79 -10.78 5.25
N GLY A 94 -4.39 -10.70 3.98
CA GLY A 94 -5.17 -11.20 2.85
C GLY A 94 -5.33 -12.72 2.89
N ALA A 95 -4.23 -13.44 3.15
CA ALA A 95 -4.23 -14.91 3.26
C ALA A 95 -5.19 -15.36 4.36
N MET A 96 -5.13 -14.73 5.54
CA MET A 96 -6.02 -15.03 6.66
C MET A 96 -7.51 -14.83 6.30
N VAL A 97 -7.84 -13.77 5.57
CA VAL A 97 -9.24 -13.50 5.16
C VAL A 97 -9.74 -14.54 4.18
N VAL A 98 -8.96 -14.86 3.14
CA VAL A 98 -9.32 -15.89 2.15
C VAL A 98 -9.48 -17.25 2.82
N ASP A 99 -8.54 -17.60 3.71
CA ASP A 99 -8.54 -18.85 4.46
C ASP A 99 -9.77 -18.98 5.37
N THR A 100 -10.12 -17.91 6.10
CA THR A 100 -11.33 -17.86 6.94
C THR A 100 -12.60 -18.03 6.11
N LEU A 101 -12.67 -17.41 4.93
CA LEU A 101 -13.82 -17.52 4.03
C LEU A 101 -13.94 -18.94 3.44
N ALA A 102 -12.83 -19.54 3.03
CA ALA A 102 -12.77 -20.89 2.49
C ALA A 102 -13.14 -21.97 3.54
N SER A 103 -12.89 -21.71 4.82
CA SER A 103 -13.26 -22.59 5.94
C SER A 103 -14.64 -22.32 6.54
N GLY A 104 -15.52 -21.60 5.84
CA GLY A 104 -16.89 -21.34 6.30
C GLY A 104 -16.99 -20.37 7.48
N GLY A 105 -16.00 -19.50 7.68
CA GLY A 105 -15.97 -18.48 8.73
C GLY A 105 -15.24 -18.88 10.02
N VAL A 106 -14.60 -20.05 10.05
CA VAL A 106 -13.81 -20.50 11.22
C VAL A 106 -12.51 -19.69 11.30
N ALA A 107 -12.27 -19.04 12.44
CA ALA A 107 -11.11 -18.16 12.63
C ALA A 107 -9.78 -18.90 12.89
N ASN A 108 -9.85 -20.15 13.36
CA ASN A 108 -8.69 -21.00 13.64
C ASN A 108 -8.60 -22.11 12.60
N THR A 109 -7.95 -21.82 11.48
CA THR A 109 -7.66 -22.73 10.39
C THR A 109 -6.26 -23.33 10.53
N PRO A 110 -6.02 -24.55 10.00
CA PRO A 110 -4.70 -25.18 10.07
C PRO A 110 -3.66 -24.38 9.26
N VAL A 111 -2.44 -24.27 9.80
CA VAL A 111 -1.35 -23.45 9.23
C VAL A 111 -1.04 -23.82 7.76
N TRP A 112 -1.16 -25.09 7.39
CA TRP A 112 -0.96 -25.55 6.01
C TRP A 112 -1.94 -24.92 5.01
N GLN A 113 -3.20 -24.71 5.41
CA GLN A 113 -4.20 -24.08 4.55
C GLN A 113 -3.86 -22.60 4.31
N ARG A 114 -3.38 -21.90 5.34
CA ARG A 114 -2.89 -20.54 5.23
C ARG A 114 -1.67 -20.43 4.31
N ILE A 115 -0.70 -21.36 4.43
CA ILE A 115 0.48 -21.41 3.55
C ILE A 115 0.05 -21.63 2.10
N PHE A 116 -0.90 -22.52 1.85
CA PHE A 116 -1.45 -22.75 0.51
C PHE A 116 -2.02 -21.46 -0.09
N TRP A 117 -2.88 -20.73 0.63
CA TRP A 117 -3.46 -19.47 0.13
C TRP A 117 -2.41 -18.37 -0.06
N ALA A 118 -1.45 -18.24 0.87
CA ALA A 118 -0.36 -17.28 0.74
C ALA A 118 0.52 -17.57 -0.50
N SER A 119 0.87 -18.83 -0.74
CA SER A 119 1.64 -19.23 -1.92
C SER A 119 0.89 -19.00 -3.22
N LEU A 120 -0.42 -19.28 -3.24
CA LEU A 120 -1.25 -19.09 -4.44
C LEU A 120 -1.33 -17.62 -4.84
N MET A 121 -1.52 -16.72 -3.86
CA MET A 121 -1.49 -15.27 -4.12
C MET A 121 -0.12 -14.81 -4.65
N GLY A 122 0.98 -15.36 -4.12
CA GLY A 122 2.33 -15.10 -4.63
C GLY A 122 2.51 -15.56 -6.07
N ILE A 123 2.04 -16.77 -6.42
CA ILE A 123 2.08 -17.30 -7.78
C ILE A 123 1.27 -16.42 -8.74
N VAL A 124 0.07 -16.01 -8.34
CA VAL A 124 -0.78 -15.11 -9.14
C VAL A 124 -0.09 -13.76 -9.33
N ALA A 125 0.52 -13.19 -8.29
CA ALA A 125 1.27 -11.95 -8.40
C ALA A 125 2.45 -12.07 -9.39
N ILE A 126 3.23 -13.15 -9.32
CA ILE A 126 4.32 -13.43 -10.28
C ILE A 126 3.77 -13.56 -11.70
N ALA A 127 2.68 -14.31 -11.88
CA ALA A 127 2.06 -14.50 -13.20
C ALA A 127 1.58 -13.18 -13.81
N LEU A 128 0.97 -12.30 -13.00
CA LEU A 128 0.52 -10.97 -13.45
C LEU A 128 1.69 -10.06 -13.82
N LEU A 129 2.79 -10.09 -13.05
CA LEU A 129 4.01 -9.34 -13.39
C LEU A 129 4.62 -9.82 -14.71
N LEU A 130 4.67 -11.14 -14.94
CA LEU A 130 5.16 -11.71 -16.19
C LEU A 130 4.24 -11.46 -17.39
N ALA A 131 2.93 -11.30 -17.18
CA ALA A 131 1.94 -11.06 -18.23
C ALA A 131 1.96 -9.63 -18.79
N GLY A 132 2.88 -8.78 -18.33
CA GLY A 132 3.01 -7.39 -18.76
C GLY A 132 2.59 -6.42 -17.68
N GLY A 133 3.05 -6.66 -16.45
CA GLY A 133 2.92 -5.72 -15.33
C GLY A 133 3.34 -4.30 -15.70
#